data_AF-A0ABD0M0J9-F1
#
_entry.id   AF-A0ABD0M0J9-F1
#
_cell.length_a   1.000
_cell.length_b   1.000
_cell.length_c   1.000
_cell.angle_alpha   90.00
_cell.angle_beta   90.00
_cell.angle_gamma   90.00
#
_symmetry.space_group_name_H-M   'P 1'
#
loop_
_entity.id
_entity.type
_entity.pdbx_description
1 polymer ?
#
loop_
_entity_poly.entity_id
_entity_poly.type
_entity_poly.pdbx_seq_one_letter_code
_entity_poly.pdbx_strand_id
1 'polypeptide(L)'
;MVDFNRLMYHVAQDHEFLKEALKSVIRVDPFVRALWDIHCKVQEEGLAQPVSLDHYRNDFMIKVTDGTKITDAGIPPSSAMELKQIELNTIASASAGIIGSACRLHRYTLDLAGKAYSPEQV
;
A
#
# COMPACT_ATOMS: atom_id res chain seq x y z
N MET A 1 -13.09 1.22 5.09
CA MET A 1 -11.78 0.90 4.50
C MET A 1 -10.86 0.36 5.60
N VAL A 2 -11.21 -0.80 6.16
CA VAL A 2 -10.38 -1.55 7.12
C VAL A 2 -10.08 -2.96 6.61
N ASP A 3 -10.62 -3.30 5.44
CA ASP A 3 -10.68 -4.67 4.94
C ASP A 3 -9.30 -5.15 4.51
N PHE A 4 -8.50 -4.29 3.87
CA PHE A 4 -7.09 -4.59 3.59
C PHE A 4 -6.29 -4.80 4.89
N ASN A 5 -6.53 -3.97 5.92
CA ASN A 5 -5.82 -4.10 7.18
C ASN A 5 -6.16 -5.44 7.86
N ARG A 6 -7.45 -5.81 7.87
CA ARG A 6 -7.91 -7.09 8.43
C ARG A 6 -7.40 -8.27 7.63
N LEU A 7 -7.48 -8.21 6.30
CA LEU A 7 -6.96 -9.25 5.41
C LEU A 7 -5.49 -9.54 5.72
N MET A 8 -4.69 -8.49 5.80
CA MET A 8 -3.23 -8.61 5.95
C MET A 8 -2.83 -8.99 7.35
N TYR A 9 -3.57 -8.53 8.36
CA TYR A 9 -3.47 -9.04 9.71
C TYR A 9 -3.72 -10.56 9.73
N HIS A 10 -4.81 -11.05 9.14
CA HIS A 10 -5.11 -12.48 9.12
C HIS A 10 -4.08 -13.29 8.32
N VAL A 11 -3.60 -12.79 7.18
CA VAL A 11 -2.51 -13.41 6.42
C VAL A 11 -1.24 -13.52 7.26
N ALA A 12 -0.90 -12.48 8.02
CA ALA A 12 0.29 -12.49 8.88
C ALA A 12 0.19 -13.48 10.05
N GLN A 13 -1.01 -13.79 10.52
CA GLN A 13 -1.24 -14.77 11.60
C GLN A 13 -1.32 -16.23 11.11
N ASP A 14 -1.46 -16.47 9.80
CA ASP A 14 -1.58 -17.82 9.24
C ASP A 14 -0.20 -18.40 8.88
N HIS A 15 0.39 -19.13 9.83
CA HIS A 15 1.73 -19.71 9.67
C HIS A 15 1.82 -20.66 8.47
N GLU A 16 0.82 -21.54 8.29
CA GLU A 16 0.86 -22.53 7.20
C GLU A 16 0.69 -21.86 5.83
N PHE A 17 -0.17 -20.83 5.74
CA PHE A 17 -0.26 -20.02 4.53
C PHE A 17 1.07 -19.36 4.18
N LEU A 18 1.72 -18.69 5.14
CA LEU A 18 3.00 -18.02 4.90
C LEU A 18 4.09 -19.02 4.49
N LYS A 19 4.16 -20.17 5.16
CA LYS A 19 5.10 -21.25 4.84
C LYS A 19 4.91 -21.75 3.41
N GLU A 20 3.68 -22.04 3.02
CA GLU A 20 3.37 -22.53 1.67
C GLU A 20 3.61 -21.47 0.59
N ALA A 21 3.29 -20.21 0.87
CA ALA A 21 3.50 -19.09 -0.06
C ALA A 21 5.00 -18.77 -0.26
N LEU A 22 5.82 -18.88 0.78
CA LEU A 22 7.23 -18.50 0.76
C LEU A 22 8.19 -19.67 0.46
N LYS A 23 7.71 -20.93 0.44
CA LYS A 23 8.56 -22.13 0.35
C LYS A 23 9.55 -22.13 -0.82
N SER A 24 9.18 -21.58 -1.96
CA SER A 24 10.06 -21.52 -3.15
C SER A 24 11.12 -20.42 -3.00
N VAL A 25 10.75 -19.28 -2.43
CA VAL A 25 11.61 -18.09 -2.29
C VAL A 25 12.66 -18.30 -1.20
N ILE A 26 12.26 -18.83 -0.04
CA ILE A 26 13.19 -19.15 1.07
C ILE A 26 14.33 -20.05 0.60
N ARG A 27 14.08 -20.94 -0.38
CA ARG A 27 15.10 -21.84 -0.92
C ARG A 27 16.23 -21.11 -1.63
N VAL A 28 15.94 -19.99 -2.28
CA VAL A 28 16.86 -19.32 -3.22
C VAL A 28 17.31 -17.94 -2.75
N ASP A 29 16.56 -17.30 -1.84
CA ASP A 29 16.86 -15.97 -1.32
C ASP A 29 17.34 -16.05 0.14
N PRO A 30 18.63 -15.78 0.42
CA PRO A 30 19.17 -15.83 1.78
C PRO A 30 18.61 -14.75 2.71
N PHE A 31 18.19 -13.60 2.18
CA PHE A 31 17.59 -12.53 2.99
C PHE A 31 16.20 -12.95 3.46
N VAL A 32 15.34 -13.42 2.55
CA VAL A 32 14.00 -13.91 2.92
C VAL A 32 14.09 -15.13 3.85
N ARG A 33 15.07 -16.01 3.64
CA ARG A 33 15.33 -17.14 4.55
C ARG A 33 15.64 -16.67 5.96
N ALA A 34 16.52 -15.69 6.14
CA ALA A 34 16.86 -15.18 7.46
C ALA A 34 15.64 -14.60 8.20
N LEU A 35 14.75 -13.90 7.48
CA LEU A 35 13.48 -13.41 8.04
C LEU A 35 12.55 -14.55 8.46
N TRP A 36 12.46 -15.59 7.63
CA TRP A 36 11.66 -16.78 7.91
C TRP A 36 12.17 -17.55 9.14
N ASP A 37 13.49 -17.70 9.27
CA ASP A 37 14.11 -18.38 10.40
C ASP A 37 13.80 -17.65 11.73
N ILE A 38 13.81 -16.31 11.72
CA ILE A 38 13.38 -15.50 12.87
C ILE A 38 11.91 -15.75 13.20
N HIS A 39 11.02 -15.76 12.20
CA HIS A 39 9.59 -16.04 12.40
C HIS A 39 9.36 -17.41 13.05
N CYS A 40 9.98 -18.47 12.52
CA CYS A 40 9.90 -19.82 13.09
C CYS A 40 10.41 -19.86 14.53
N LYS A 41 11.55 -19.21 14.81
CA LYS A 41 12.14 -19.19 16.15
C LYS A 41 11.21 -18.56 17.18
N VAL A 42 10.56 -17.45 16.82
CA VAL A 42 9.58 -16.77 17.69
C VAL A 42 8.33 -17.65 17.91
N GLN A 43 7.88 -18.38 16.88
CA GLN A 43 6.75 -19.31 17.03
C GLN A 43 7.08 -20.49 17.96
N GLU A 44 8.28 -21.05 17.85
CA GLU A 44 8.76 -22.14 18.70
C GLU A 44 8.89 -21.73 20.18
N GLU A 45 9.39 -20.52 20.44
CA GLU A 45 9.54 -19.98 21.79
C GLU A 45 8.21 -19.52 22.41
N GLY A 46 7.21 -19.24 21.56
CA GLY A 46 5.93 -18.67 21.95
C GLY A 46 5.94 -17.14 21.97
N LEU A 47 4.77 -16.55 21.66
CA LEU A 47 4.61 -15.11 21.57
C LEU A 47 4.65 -14.45 22.95
N ALA A 48 5.74 -13.75 23.26
CA ALA A 48 5.87 -12.98 24.50
C ALA A 48 5.07 -11.65 24.49
N GLN A 49 4.77 -11.11 23.31
CA GLN A 49 4.00 -9.88 23.12
C GLN A 49 2.75 -10.17 22.26
N PRO A 50 1.54 -10.18 22.84
CA PRO A 50 0.31 -10.49 22.11
C PRO A 50 -0.26 -9.31 21.31
N VAL A 51 0.23 -8.09 21.51
CA VAL A 51 -0.26 -6.89 20.83
C VAL A 51 0.69 -6.48 19.69
N SER A 52 0.15 -6.35 18.48
CA SER A 52 0.85 -5.77 17.33
C SER A 52 0.28 -4.40 16.96
N LEU A 53 1.12 -3.56 16.36
CA LEU A 53 0.71 -2.33 15.69
C LEU A 53 1.12 -2.41 14.23
N ASP A 54 0.14 -2.26 13.36
CA ASP A 54 0.28 -2.38 11.93
C ASP A 54 0.05 -1.02 11.24
N HIS A 55 1.03 -0.57 10.44
CA HIS A 55 0.91 0.65 9.63
C HIS A 55 1.12 0.32 8.15
N TYR A 56 -0.01 0.14 7.46
CA TYR A 56 -0.03 -0.25 6.06
C TYR A 56 -0.21 0.94 5.11
N ARG A 57 0.40 0.86 3.94
CA ARG A 57 0.11 1.74 2.81
C ARG A 57 -0.30 0.89 1.61
N ASN A 58 -1.47 1.17 1.06
CA ASN A 58 -2.00 0.48 -0.11
C ASN A 58 -1.93 1.40 -1.32
N ASP A 59 -1.07 1.05 -2.26
CA ASP A 59 -0.72 1.88 -3.40
C ASP A 59 -1.53 1.43 -4.63
N PHE A 60 -2.15 2.39 -5.31
CA PHE A 60 -3.01 2.16 -6.46
C PHE A 60 -2.60 3.02 -7.66
N MET A 61 -2.90 2.52 -8.86
CA MET A 61 -2.81 3.28 -10.10
C MET A 61 -4.10 3.14 -10.91
N ILE A 62 -4.41 4.14 -11.72
CA ILE A 62 -5.56 4.13 -12.61
C ILE A 62 -5.16 3.46 -13.93
N LYS A 63 -5.91 2.43 -14.32
CA LYS A 63 -5.83 1.81 -15.64
C LYS A 63 -6.95 2.36 -16.53
N VAL A 64 -6.61 2.84 -17.72
CA VAL A 64 -7.61 3.21 -18.73
C VAL A 64 -8.04 1.96 -19.49
N THR A 65 -9.34 1.70 -19.60
CA THR A 65 -9.90 0.40 -20.01
C THR A 65 -10.30 0.30 -21.48
N ASP A 66 -10.65 1.41 -22.13
CA ASP A 66 -11.14 1.45 -23.52
C ASP A 66 -10.06 1.85 -24.55
N GLY A 67 -8.80 1.98 -24.11
CA GLY A 67 -7.68 2.36 -24.96
C GLY A 67 -7.60 3.87 -25.26
N THR A 68 -8.48 4.71 -24.69
CA THR A 68 -8.29 6.16 -24.73
C THR A 68 -6.95 6.54 -24.10
N LYS A 69 -6.22 7.42 -24.77
CA LYS A 69 -4.96 7.94 -24.25
C LYS A 69 -5.25 9.19 -23.42
N ILE A 70 -4.52 9.35 -22.32
CA ILE A 70 -4.41 10.66 -21.69
C ILE A 70 -3.69 11.56 -22.71
N THR A 71 -4.35 12.63 -23.10
CA THR A 71 -3.81 13.63 -24.04
C THR A 71 -3.94 15.01 -23.43
N ASP A 72 -3.25 15.99 -24.02
CA ASP A 72 -3.36 17.39 -23.61
C ASP A 72 -4.81 17.94 -23.73
N ALA A 73 -5.67 17.24 -24.48
CA ALA A 73 -7.08 17.59 -24.67
C ALA A 73 -7.99 17.19 -23.49
N GLY A 74 -7.53 16.33 -22.57
CA GLY A 74 -8.29 16.00 -21.37
C GLY A 74 -8.04 14.61 -20.77
N ILE A 75 -8.70 14.39 -19.63
CA ILE A 75 -8.67 13.14 -18.86
C ILE A 75 -9.86 12.26 -19.31
N PRO A 76 -9.68 10.94 -19.51
CA PRO A 76 -10.79 10.04 -19.85
C PRO A 76 -11.93 10.09 -18.82
N PRO A 77 -13.17 9.74 -19.20
CA PRO A 77 -14.27 9.68 -18.25
C PRO A 77 -14.02 8.58 -17.20
N SER A 78 -14.57 8.73 -16.00
CA SER A 78 -14.42 7.74 -14.93
C SER A 78 -14.94 6.35 -15.32
N SER A 79 -15.91 6.26 -16.22
CA SER A 79 -16.41 5.00 -16.79
C SER A 79 -15.37 4.23 -17.61
N ALA A 80 -14.33 4.92 -18.10
CA ALA A 80 -13.20 4.34 -18.83
C ALA A 80 -11.98 4.12 -17.93
N MET A 81 -12.13 4.26 -16.61
CA MET A 81 -11.05 4.18 -15.64
C MET A 81 -11.31 3.09 -14.60
N GLU A 82 -10.27 2.34 -14.28
CA GLU A 82 -10.32 1.32 -13.24
C GLU A 82 -9.16 1.51 -12.25
N LEU A 83 -9.47 1.52 -10.96
CA LEU A 83 -8.45 1.56 -9.92
C LEU A 83 -7.83 0.17 -9.75
N LYS A 84 -6.52 0.06 -9.94
CA LYS A 84 -5.76 -1.18 -9.75
C LYS A 84 -4.81 -1.07 -8.58
N GLN A 85 -4.86 -2.04 -7.69
CA GLN A 85 -3.88 -2.18 -6.62
C GLN A 85 -2.53 -2.58 -7.24
N ILE A 86 -1.47 -1.88 -6.85
CA ILE A 86 -0.11 -2.11 -7.33
C ILE A 86 0.72 -2.80 -6.25
N GLU A 87 0.67 -2.27 -5.03
CA GLU A 87 1.49 -2.76 -3.93
C GLU A 87 0.81 -2.51 -2.60
N LEU A 88 1.03 -3.41 -1.65
CA LEU A 88 0.72 -3.17 -0.26
C LEU A 88 2.00 -3.24 0.57
N ASN A 89 2.36 -2.10 1.14
CA ASN A 89 3.53 -1.93 1.98
C ASN A 89 3.16 -2.15 3.45
N THR A 90 3.80 -3.13 4.10
CA THR A 90 3.58 -3.49 5.51
C THR A 90 4.74 -3.12 6.43
N ILE A 91 5.86 -2.64 5.88
CA ILE A 91 7.05 -2.24 6.62
C ILE A 91 7.50 -0.85 6.18
N ALA A 92 7.86 -0.02 7.16
CA ALA A 92 8.46 1.30 6.95
C ALA A 92 7.73 2.18 5.91
N SER A 93 6.39 2.13 5.91
CA SER A 93 5.53 2.95 5.04
C SER A 93 5.81 4.44 5.23
N ALA A 94 6.53 5.03 4.27
CA ALA A 94 6.96 6.42 4.31
C ALA A 94 5.83 7.41 3.94
N SER A 95 6.15 8.71 4.04
CA SER A 95 5.35 9.85 3.57
C SER A 95 4.17 10.30 4.46
N ALA A 96 3.78 9.53 5.47
CA ALA A 96 2.68 9.92 6.38
C ALA A 96 2.88 11.32 7.01
N GLY A 97 4.11 11.67 7.40
CA GLY A 97 4.41 13.00 7.95
C GLY A 97 4.50 14.13 6.90
N ILE A 98 4.74 13.80 5.63
CA ILE A 98 4.96 14.79 4.56
C ILE A 98 3.65 15.16 3.87
N ILE A 99 2.69 14.22 3.80
CA ILE A 99 1.48 14.38 2.99
C ILE A 99 0.65 15.61 3.40
N GLY A 100 0.55 15.90 4.70
CA GLY A 100 -0.14 17.08 5.20
C GLY A 100 0.50 18.40 4.74
N SER A 101 1.84 18.44 4.67
CA SER A 101 2.57 19.60 4.15
C SER A 101 2.43 19.71 2.63
N ALA A 102 2.45 18.60 1.90
CA ALA A 102 2.24 18.58 0.45
C ALA A 102 0.85 19.12 0.07
N CYS A 103 -0.21 18.72 0.79
CA CYS A 103 -1.55 19.27 0.58
C CYS A 103 -1.61 20.79 0.77
N ARG A 104 -0.95 21.32 1.81
CA ARG A 104 -0.88 22.78 2.05
C ARG A 104 -0.11 23.49 0.94
N LEU A 105 1.00 22.90 0.51
CA LEU A 105 1.80 23.44 -0.60
C LEU A 105 0.99 23.51 -1.89
N HIS A 106 0.25 22.45 -2.25
CA HIS A 106 -0.58 22.44 -3.45
C HIS A 106 -1.68 23.50 -3.40
N ARG A 107 -2.34 23.70 -2.25
CA ARG A 107 -3.34 24.76 -2.07
C ARG A 107 -2.73 26.15 -2.26
N TYR A 108 -1.59 26.41 -1.63
CA TYR A 108 -0.86 27.66 -1.81
C TYR A 108 -0.48 27.92 -3.28
N THR A 109 -0.03 26.90 -4.01
CA THR A 109 0.28 27.01 -5.43
C THR A 109 -0.96 27.33 -6.28
N LEU A 110 -2.14 26.74 -5.96
CA LEU A 110 -3.39 27.06 -6.65
C LEU A 110 -3.79 28.52 -6.43
N ASP A 111 -3.68 29.01 -5.19
CA ASP A 111 -3.97 30.40 -4.84
C ASP A 111 -3.08 31.38 -5.62
N LEU A 112 -1.77 31.11 -5.68
CA LEU A 112 -0.83 31.91 -6.49
C LEU A 112 -1.17 31.89 -7.98
N ALA A 113 -1.74 30.80 -8.49
CA ALA A 113 -2.19 30.68 -9.87
C ALA A 113 -3.57 31.31 -10.13
N GLY A 114 -4.20 31.92 -9.12
CA GLY A 114 -5.56 32.47 -9.20
C GLY A 114 -6.63 31.40 -9.42
N LYS A 115 -6.35 30.14 -9.06
CA LYS A 115 -7.27 29.01 -9.19
C LYS A 115 -7.88 28.69 -7.83
N ALA A 116 -9.21 28.65 -7.76
CA ALA A 116 -9.89 28.23 -6.54
C ALA A 116 -9.77 26.71 -6.35
N TYR A 117 -9.51 26.31 -5.12
CA TYR A 117 -9.70 24.93 -4.68
C TYR A 117 -11.20 24.64 -4.54
N SER A 118 -11.68 23.56 -5.15
CA SER A 118 -13.01 23.02 -4.90
C SER A 118 -12.92 21.71 -4.11
N PRO A 119 -13.77 21.49 -3.09
CA PRO A 119 -13.85 20.21 -2.39
C PRO A 119 -14.11 19.00 -3.29
N GLU A 120 -14.71 19.19 -4.47
CA GLU A 120 -14.96 18.10 -5.44
C GLU A 120 -13.68 17.57 -6.11
N GLN A 121 -12.53 18.23 -5.90
CA GLN A 121 -11.24 17.84 -6.47
C GLN A 121 -10.46 16.84 -5.58
N VAL A 122 -11.07 16.35 -4.50
CA VAL A 122 -10.50 15.36 -3.56
C VAL A 122 -11.35 14.11 -3.50
#